data_AF-A0A645A3D9-F1
#
_entry.id   AF-A0A645A3D9-F1
#
_cell.length_a   1.000
_cell.length_b   1.000
_cell.length_c   1.000
_cell.angle_alpha   90.00
_cell.angle_beta   90.00
_cell.angle_gamma   90.00
#
_symmetry.space_group_name_H-M   'P 1'
#
loop_
_entity.id
_entity.type
_entity.pdbx_description
1 polymer ?
#
loop_
_entity_poly.entity_id
_entity_poly.type
_entity_poly.pdbx_seq_one_letter_code
_entity_poly.pdbx_strand_id
1 'polypeptide(L)'
;MMRRIILTLLLIFLYVPSPAAAFEKAAPMDFIFKGGEYRERITMVIEAPITARIEGPEGCHFYIDFAGRSELQNTETDDNGIETYSAIPEAVFIRSDRDDLDPSTFSAGLIYEPVTSSLAWLLRSSDPGHPEEKWTKELSESEYKFIGFQTTITAEVGTNAILVQYAGTIPDTNEIVIEITDADAPDILTRKLIYPTEIPGYFQMPGGGILGIEKIEIEEGVPMLLYEWGKEPPL
;
A
#
# COMPACT_ATOMS: atom_id res chain seq x y z
N MET A 1 3.22 51.78 30.66
CA MET A 1 2.44 50.53 30.79
C MET A 1 2.02 49.97 29.43
N MET A 2 1.39 50.80 28.57
CA MET A 2 0.87 50.43 27.25
C MET A 2 1.91 49.86 26.26
N ARG A 3 3.16 50.38 26.28
CA ARG A 3 4.25 49.91 25.40
C ARG A 3 4.70 48.47 25.67
N ARG A 4 4.57 47.98 26.92
CA ARG A 4 4.89 46.59 27.28
C ARG A 4 3.81 45.63 26.77
N ILE A 5 2.54 46.01 26.90
CA ILE A 5 1.40 45.21 26.43
C ILE A 5 1.47 45.01 24.90
N ILE A 6 1.80 46.08 24.15
CA ILE A 6 1.96 46.00 22.69
C ILE A 6 3.14 45.09 22.32
N LEU A 7 4.27 45.19 23.03
CA LEU A 7 5.43 44.31 22.78
C LEU A 7 5.11 42.84 23.09
N THR A 8 4.36 42.57 24.16
CA THR A 8 3.96 41.21 24.53
C THR A 8 3.01 40.61 23.49
N LEU A 9 2.05 41.40 22.97
CA LEU A 9 1.16 40.96 21.88
C LEU A 9 1.92 40.69 20.58
N LEU A 10 2.90 41.54 20.25
CA LEU A 10 3.74 41.34 19.05
C LEU A 10 4.62 40.09 19.16
N LEU A 11 5.16 39.82 20.36
CA LEU A 11 5.92 38.62 20.66
C LEU A 11 5.06 37.36 20.57
N ILE A 12 3.81 37.40 21.01
CA ILE A 12 2.88 36.26 20.87
C ILE A 12 2.63 35.98 19.37
N PHE A 13 2.36 37.00 18.56
CA PHE A 13 2.18 36.82 17.10
C PHE A 13 3.44 36.31 16.38
N LEU A 14 4.64 36.61 16.90
CA LEU A 14 5.91 36.14 16.34
C LEU A 14 6.35 34.75 16.86
N TYR A 15 5.83 34.31 18.01
CA TYR A 15 6.19 33.04 18.67
C TYR A 15 5.10 31.98 18.60
N VAL A 16 3.92 32.25 18.01
CA VAL A 16 3.05 31.17 17.58
C VAL A 16 3.66 30.63 16.29
N PRO A 17 4.35 29.47 16.28
CA PRO A 17 4.54 28.78 15.03
C PRO A 17 3.14 28.54 14.49
N SER A 18 2.76 29.26 13.43
CA SER A 18 1.73 28.71 12.56
C SER A 18 2.27 27.34 12.17
N PRO A 19 1.54 26.24 12.43
CA PRO A 19 1.86 25.02 11.73
C PRO A 19 1.73 25.38 10.26
N ALA A 20 2.85 25.60 9.57
CA ALA A 20 2.86 25.45 8.14
C ALA A 20 2.44 24.00 7.97
N ALA A 21 1.26 23.77 7.41
CA ALA A 21 0.88 22.43 7.01
C ALA A 21 2.03 21.91 6.15
N ALA A 22 2.70 20.86 6.62
CA ALA A 22 3.81 20.31 5.89
C ALA A 22 3.21 19.67 4.65
N PHE A 23 3.58 20.16 3.47
CA PHE A 23 3.16 19.55 2.22
C PHE A 23 3.60 18.07 2.21
N GLU A 24 2.65 17.19 1.94
CA GLU A 24 2.84 15.76 1.73
C GLU A 24 3.22 15.46 0.28
N LYS A 25 3.83 14.31 0.04
CA LYS A 25 4.21 13.85 -1.31
C LYS A 25 3.38 12.63 -1.71
N ALA A 26 2.85 12.63 -2.92
CA ALA A 26 2.16 11.50 -3.54
C ALA A 26 2.81 11.15 -4.88
N ALA A 27 3.15 9.88 -5.08
CA ALA A 27 3.47 9.33 -6.39
C ALA A 27 2.18 9.06 -7.18
N PRO A 28 2.26 8.86 -8.51
CA PRO A 28 1.12 8.39 -9.28
C PRO A 28 0.56 7.10 -8.68
N MET A 29 -0.76 7.01 -8.61
CA MET A 29 -1.58 5.99 -7.94
C MET A 29 -1.64 6.09 -6.41
N ASP A 30 -0.98 7.05 -5.76
CA ASP A 30 -1.14 7.25 -4.31
C ASP A 30 -2.46 7.92 -3.97
N PHE A 31 -3.05 7.51 -2.84
CA PHE A 31 -4.21 8.18 -2.27
C PHE A 31 -3.79 9.44 -1.52
N ILE A 32 -4.31 10.58 -1.96
CA ILE A 32 -4.23 11.88 -1.30
C ILE A 32 -5.12 11.90 -0.05
N PHE A 33 -6.31 11.28 -0.14
CA PHE A 33 -7.27 11.25 0.95
C PHE A 33 -8.12 9.97 0.92
N LYS A 34 -8.40 9.43 2.11
CA LYS A 34 -9.34 8.32 2.33
C LYS A 34 -10.27 8.69 3.50
N GLY A 35 -11.58 8.78 3.26
CA GLY A 35 -12.57 9.11 4.28
C GLY A 35 -13.84 8.26 4.17
N GLY A 36 -14.53 8.08 5.29
CA GLY A 36 -15.79 7.33 5.36
C GLY A 36 -15.64 5.82 5.48
N GLU A 37 -16.70 5.09 5.11
CA GLU A 37 -16.80 3.64 5.22
C GLU A 37 -16.24 2.91 3.99
N TYR A 38 -14.95 2.60 4.03
CA TYR A 38 -14.26 1.79 3.03
C TYR A 38 -13.63 0.54 3.68
N ARG A 39 -13.36 -0.48 2.86
CA ARG A 39 -12.54 -1.63 3.25
C ARG A 39 -11.22 -1.58 2.51
N GLU A 40 -10.15 -1.80 3.24
CA GLU A 40 -8.80 -1.92 2.70
C GLU A 40 -8.36 -3.37 2.86
N ARG A 41 -7.90 -3.97 1.77
CA ARG A 41 -7.33 -5.31 1.75
C ARG A 41 -5.94 -5.21 1.17
N ILE A 42 -4.93 -5.49 1.99
CA ILE A 42 -3.57 -5.67 1.52
C ILE A 42 -3.43 -7.13 1.09
N THR A 43 -2.98 -7.31 -0.15
CA THR A 43 -2.63 -8.62 -0.71
C THR A 43 -1.16 -8.62 -1.04
N MET A 44 -0.47 -9.68 -0.68
CA MET A 44 0.92 -9.86 -1.07
C MET A 44 0.95 -10.53 -2.44
N VAL A 45 1.85 -10.08 -3.30
CA VAL A 45 1.93 -10.51 -4.69
C VAL A 45 3.34 -10.99 -4.97
N ILE A 46 3.45 -12.14 -5.61
CA ILE A 46 4.67 -12.57 -6.28
C ILE A 46 4.58 -12.04 -7.71
N GLU A 47 5.46 -11.13 -8.10
CA GLU A 47 5.34 -10.34 -9.34
C GLU A 47 5.82 -11.08 -10.59
N ALA A 48 6.67 -12.10 -10.42
CA ALA A 48 7.26 -12.86 -11.53
C ALA A 48 7.51 -14.32 -11.14
N PRO A 49 7.78 -15.20 -12.12
CA PRO A 49 8.10 -16.59 -11.83
C PRO A 49 9.32 -16.70 -10.89
N ILE A 50 9.20 -17.53 -9.86
CA ILE A 50 10.23 -17.72 -8.83
C ILE A 50 10.17 -19.14 -8.28
N THR A 51 11.35 -19.70 -8.01
CA THR A 51 11.49 -20.97 -7.30
C THR A 51 12.22 -20.72 -5.99
N ALA A 52 11.55 -21.00 -4.88
CA ALA A 52 12.16 -21.00 -3.56
C ALA A 52 12.56 -22.44 -3.18
N ARG A 53 13.66 -22.58 -2.45
CA ARG A 53 14.08 -23.85 -1.86
C ARG A 53 14.05 -23.74 -0.34
N ILE A 54 13.31 -24.61 0.33
CA ILE A 54 13.24 -24.70 1.80
C ILE A 54 13.80 -26.05 2.24
N GLU A 55 14.57 -26.05 3.32
CA GLU A 55 15.05 -27.27 3.98
C GLU A 55 13.95 -27.84 4.87
N GLY A 56 13.59 -29.10 4.61
CA GLY A 56 12.58 -29.86 5.34
C GLY A 56 13.19 -30.76 6.42
N PRO A 57 12.41 -31.70 6.97
CA PRO A 57 12.90 -32.61 8.00
C PRO A 57 13.95 -33.57 7.41
N GLU A 58 14.87 -34.02 8.26
CA GLU A 58 15.89 -35.02 7.89
C GLU A 58 16.80 -34.61 6.70
N GLY A 59 16.90 -33.31 6.43
CA GLY A 59 17.76 -32.75 5.37
C GLY A 59 17.19 -32.87 3.96
N CYS A 60 15.89 -33.14 3.81
CA CYS A 60 15.22 -33.08 2.51
C CYS A 60 15.04 -31.63 2.05
N HIS A 61 14.80 -31.44 0.76
CA HIS A 61 14.53 -30.13 0.19
C HIS A 61 13.16 -30.10 -0.47
N PHE A 62 12.43 -29.05 -0.14
CA PHE A 62 11.22 -28.67 -0.86
C PHE A 62 11.51 -27.50 -1.79
N TYR A 63 10.89 -27.55 -2.96
CA TYR A 63 10.92 -26.52 -3.97
C TYR A 63 9.51 -25.97 -4.14
N ILE A 64 9.36 -24.66 -3.96
CA ILE A 64 8.11 -23.93 -4.11
C ILE A 64 8.22 -23.12 -5.39
N ASP A 65 7.50 -23.53 -6.42
CA ASP A 65 7.54 -22.92 -7.74
C ASP A 65 6.27 -22.10 -7.99
N PHE A 66 6.46 -20.82 -8.29
CA PHE A 66 5.43 -19.95 -8.84
C PHE A 66 5.72 -19.75 -10.33
N ALA A 67 4.76 -20.14 -11.18
CA ALA A 67 4.94 -20.09 -12.64
C ALA A 67 4.79 -18.69 -13.23
N GLY A 68 4.35 -17.71 -12.44
CA GLY A 68 4.07 -16.35 -12.86
C GLY A 68 3.49 -15.53 -11.72
N ARG A 69 2.90 -14.39 -12.07
CA ARG A 69 2.31 -13.48 -11.08
C ARG A 69 1.25 -14.19 -10.26
N SER A 70 1.41 -14.18 -8.94
CA SER A 70 0.55 -14.93 -8.01
C SER A 70 0.18 -14.10 -6.80
N GLU A 71 -1.10 -14.11 -6.44
CA GLU A 71 -1.61 -13.41 -5.26
C GLU A 71 -1.64 -14.36 -4.06
N LEU A 72 -1.15 -13.87 -2.93
CA LEU A 72 -1.17 -14.55 -1.65
C LEU A 72 -2.19 -13.88 -0.74
N GLN A 73 -2.99 -14.70 -0.06
CA GLN A 73 -4.04 -14.20 0.83
C GLN A 73 -3.55 -14.24 2.27
N ASN A 74 -3.76 -13.15 3.01
CA ASN A 74 -3.60 -13.20 4.46
C ASN A 74 -4.57 -14.24 5.03
N THR A 75 -4.03 -15.27 5.66
CA THR A 75 -4.77 -16.40 6.23
C THR A 75 -4.75 -16.41 7.75
N GLU A 76 -3.76 -15.76 8.36
CA GLU A 76 -3.52 -15.78 9.79
C GLU A 76 -2.70 -14.54 10.16
N THR A 77 -3.04 -13.90 11.28
CA THR A 77 -2.22 -12.88 11.93
C THR A 77 -2.13 -13.26 13.40
N ASP A 78 -0.90 -13.42 13.92
CA ASP A 78 -0.68 -13.83 15.30
C ASP A 78 -0.73 -12.65 16.29
N ASP A 79 -0.65 -12.94 17.59
CA ASP A 79 -0.71 -11.94 18.66
C ASP A 79 0.47 -10.93 18.64
N ASN A 80 1.57 -11.26 17.94
CA ASN A 80 2.71 -10.37 17.76
C ASN A 80 2.56 -9.50 16.50
N GLY A 81 1.46 -9.65 15.75
CA GLY A 81 1.22 -8.96 14.49
C GLY A 81 1.99 -9.56 13.32
N ILE A 82 2.53 -10.78 13.45
CA ILE A 82 3.17 -11.49 12.34
C ILE A 82 2.06 -12.05 11.44
N GLU A 83 2.15 -11.74 10.16
CA GLU A 83 1.13 -12.05 9.17
C GLU A 83 1.57 -13.24 8.31
N THR A 84 0.67 -14.20 8.09
CA THR A 84 0.87 -15.33 7.18
C THR A 84 0.03 -15.15 5.93
N TYR A 85 0.70 -15.17 4.79
CA TYR A 85 0.13 -15.06 3.46
C TYR A 85 0.24 -16.40 2.72
N SER A 86 -0.87 -17.07 2.45
CA SER A 86 -0.87 -18.38 1.80
C SER A 86 -1.18 -18.25 0.30
N ALA A 87 -0.49 -19.05 -0.51
CA ALA A 87 -0.81 -19.22 -1.91
C ALA A 87 -2.08 -20.04 -2.09
N ILE A 88 -2.83 -19.73 -3.13
CA ILE A 88 -3.94 -20.58 -3.58
C ILE A 88 -3.33 -21.84 -4.23
N PRO A 89 -3.84 -23.07 -3.98
CA PRO A 89 -3.22 -24.30 -4.46
C PRO A 89 -2.93 -24.34 -5.97
N GLU A 90 -3.75 -23.71 -6.81
CA GLU A 90 -3.54 -23.69 -8.26
C GLU A 90 -2.44 -22.72 -8.72
N ALA A 91 -2.02 -21.79 -7.86
CA ALA A 91 -1.01 -20.77 -8.17
C ALA A 91 0.42 -21.22 -7.83
N VAL A 92 0.59 -22.33 -7.11
CA VAL A 92 1.88 -22.80 -6.63
C VAL A 92 2.07 -24.29 -6.92
N PHE A 93 3.28 -24.67 -7.30
CA PHE A 93 3.66 -26.06 -7.46
C PHE A 93 4.73 -26.41 -6.42
N ILE A 94 4.50 -27.47 -5.65
CA ILE A 94 5.43 -27.91 -4.62
C ILE A 94 6.06 -29.22 -5.07
N ARG A 95 7.38 -29.33 -4.95
CA ARG A 95 8.13 -30.56 -5.24
C ARG A 95 9.06 -30.88 -4.08
N SER A 96 9.30 -32.16 -3.83
CA SER A 96 10.31 -32.63 -2.89
C SER A 96 11.39 -33.42 -3.62
N ASP A 97 12.58 -33.49 -3.06
CA ASP A 97 13.61 -34.46 -3.46
C ASP A 97 13.35 -35.88 -2.90
N ARG A 98 12.33 -36.05 -2.06
CA ARG A 98 11.85 -37.32 -1.52
C ARG A 98 10.60 -37.81 -2.26
N ASP A 99 10.62 -39.08 -2.66
CA ASP A 99 9.51 -39.75 -3.35
C ASP A 99 8.42 -40.29 -2.39
N ASP A 100 8.73 -40.39 -1.09
CA ASP A 100 7.81 -40.93 -0.07
C ASP A 100 6.88 -39.88 0.54
N LEU A 101 7.06 -38.61 0.18
CA LEU A 101 6.21 -37.50 0.59
C LEU A 101 5.23 -37.14 -0.53
N ASP A 102 3.97 -36.92 -0.18
CA ASP A 102 2.96 -36.43 -1.13
C ASP A 102 2.96 -34.90 -1.15
N PRO A 103 3.44 -34.23 -2.21
CA PRO A 103 3.49 -32.77 -2.25
C PRO A 103 2.10 -32.10 -2.17
N SER A 104 1.03 -32.84 -2.46
CA SER A 104 -0.35 -32.32 -2.39
C SER A 104 -0.84 -32.08 -0.96
N THR A 105 -0.17 -32.65 0.04
CA THR A 105 -0.47 -32.40 1.46
C THR A 105 0.23 -31.17 2.01
N PHE A 106 0.92 -30.39 1.17
CA PHE A 106 1.63 -29.18 1.59
C PHE A 106 0.97 -27.92 1.03
N SER A 107 1.03 -26.85 1.79
CA SER A 107 0.73 -25.49 1.31
C SER A 107 1.95 -24.60 1.47
N ALA A 108 2.06 -23.61 0.61
CA ALA A 108 3.18 -22.68 0.57
C ALA A 108 2.69 -21.23 0.66
N GLY A 109 3.57 -20.37 1.15
CA GLY A 109 3.25 -18.96 1.35
C GLY A 109 4.44 -18.16 1.85
N LEU A 110 4.13 -17.00 2.39
CA LEU A 110 5.08 -16.08 3.00
C LEU A 110 4.63 -15.72 4.42
N ILE A 111 5.58 -15.51 5.30
CA ILE A 111 5.40 -14.88 6.61
C ILE A 111 6.00 -13.49 6.52
N TYR A 112 5.28 -12.50 7.05
CA TYR A 112 5.68 -11.10 7.11
C TYR A 112 5.69 -10.61 8.54
N GLU A 113 6.80 -10.01 8.97
CA GLU A 113 6.90 -9.28 10.23
C GLU A 113 6.85 -7.77 9.96
N PRO A 114 5.72 -7.09 10.24
CA PRO A 114 5.56 -5.67 9.88
C PRO A 114 6.58 -4.74 10.55
N VAL A 115 7.04 -5.07 11.76
CA VAL A 115 7.95 -4.23 12.55
C VAL A 115 9.33 -4.11 11.91
N THR A 116 9.86 -5.23 11.40
CA THR A 116 11.19 -5.29 10.77
C THR A 116 11.12 -5.25 9.25
N SER A 117 9.90 -5.34 8.70
CA SER A 117 9.65 -5.54 7.27
C SER A 117 10.34 -6.80 6.72
N SER A 118 10.52 -7.83 7.56
CA SER A 118 11.15 -9.08 7.16
C SER A 118 10.15 -10.05 6.52
N LEU A 119 10.61 -10.81 5.53
CA LEU A 119 9.83 -11.82 4.83
C LEU A 119 10.54 -13.18 4.88
N ALA A 120 9.76 -14.24 5.09
CA ALA A 120 10.24 -15.62 5.01
C ALA A 120 9.27 -16.47 4.21
N TRP A 121 9.80 -17.37 3.38
CA TRP A 121 9.03 -18.46 2.80
C TRP A 121 8.50 -19.36 3.90
N LEU A 122 7.28 -19.84 3.70
CA LEU A 122 6.61 -20.80 4.58
C LEU A 122 6.18 -22.00 3.75
N LEU A 123 6.48 -23.19 4.27
CA LEU A 123 5.86 -24.46 3.87
C LEU A 123 5.14 -25.03 5.09
N ARG A 124 3.87 -25.38 4.93
CA ARG A 124 3.03 -25.97 5.98
C ARG A 124 2.54 -27.34 5.53
N SER A 125 2.75 -28.36 6.36
CA SER A 125 2.17 -29.67 6.15
C SER A 125 0.71 -29.71 6.63
N SER A 126 -0.14 -30.41 5.90
CA SER A 126 -1.50 -30.80 6.29
C SER A 126 -1.66 -32.32 6.35
N ASP A 127 -0.55 -33.08 6.28
CA ASP A 127 -0.54 -34.53 6.44
C ASP A 127 -1.16 -34.91 7.79
N PRO A 128 -2.14 -35.84 7.85
CA PRO A 128 -2.70 -36.35 9.10
C PRO A 128 -1.67 -36.85 10.12
N GLY A 129 -0.48 -37.30 9.67
CA GLY A 129 0.62 -37.70 10.56
C GLY A 129 1.36 -36.52 11.18
N HIS A 130 1.37 -35.37 10.51
CA HIS A 130 2.17 -34.18 10.83
C HIS A 130 1.43 -32.86 10.50
N PRO A 131 0.18 -32.64 11.00
CA PRO A 131 -0.73 -31.63 10.46
C PRO A 131 -0.38 -30.17 10.79
N GLU A 132 0.70 -29.94 11.55
CA GLU A 132 1.11 -28.60 11.99
C GLU A 132 2.61 -28.33 11.78
N GLU A 133 3.32 -29.20 11.07
CA GLU A 133 4.74 -28.95 10.77
C GLU A 133 4.88 -27.77 9.81
N LYS A 134 5.74 -26.81 10.20
CA LYS A 134 6.02 -25.59 9.46
C LYS A 134 7.53 -25.47 9.27
N TRP A 135 7.95 -25.23 8.04
CA TRP A 135 9.34 -24.89 7.71
C TRP A 135 9.38 -23.50 7.13
N THR A 136 10.39 -22.74 7.56
CA THR A 136 10.56 -21.36 7.12
C THR A 136 11.97 -21.13 6.62
N LYS A 137 12.09 -20.20 5.67
CA LYS A 137 13.38 -19.71 5.17
C LYS A 137 13.25 -18.22 4.87
N GLU A 138 14.08 -17.41 5.50
CA GLU A 138 14.17 -15.98 5.18
C GLU A 138 14.43 -15.77 3.68
N LEU A 139 13.81 -14.75 3.11
CA LEU A 139 14.04 -14.39 1.71
C LEU A 139 15.48 -13.90 1.54
N SER A 140 16.13 -14.31 0.46
CA SER A 140 17.36 -13.66 0.02
C SER A 140 17.05 -12.32 -0.62
N GLU A 141 18.02 -11.40 -0.65
CA GLU A 141 17.90 -10.11 -1.35
C GLU A 141 17.42 -10.25 -2.80
N SER A 142 17.84 -11.34 -3.46
CA SER A 142 17.44 -11.63 -4.83
C SER A 142 15.98 -12.06 -4.99
N GLU A 143 15.36 -12.55 -3.92
CA GLU A 143 13.95 -12.98 -3.87
C GLU A 143 13.03 -11.80 -3.49
N TYR A 144 13.48 -10.89 -2.61
CA TYR A 144 12.72 -9.73 -2.16
C TYR A 144 12.18 -8.86 -3.31
N LYS A 145 12.97 -8.66 -4.36
CA LYS A 145 12.56 -7.85 -5.53
C LYS A 145 11.33 -8.38 -6.29
N PHE A 146 10.94 -9.63 -6.03
CA PHE A 146 9.78 -10.26 -6.65
C PHE A 146 8.54 -10.21 -5.76
N ILE A 147 8.65 -9.72 -4.52
CA ILE A 147 7.52 -9.62 -3.60
C ILE A 147 7.00 -8.19 -3.62
N GLY A 148 5.76 -8.02 -4.03
CA GLY A 148 5.00 -6.77 -3.98
C GLY A 148 3.91 -6.81 -2.93
N PHE A 149 3.48 -5.63 -2.50
CA PHE A 149 2.24 -5.45 -1.76
C PHE A 149 1.27 -4.68 -2.65
N GLN A 150 0.09 -5.25 -2.86
CA GLN A 150 -1.01 -4.60 -3.54
C GLN A 150 -2.08 -4.27 -2.52
N THR A 151 -2.37 -2.98 -2.37
CA THR A 151 -3.50 -2.50 -1.57
C THR A 151 -4.72 -2.36 -2.47
N THR A 152 -5.77 -3.12 -2.15
CA THR A 152 -7.08 -2.99 -2.79
C THR A 152 -8.01 -2.26 -1.83
N ILE A 153 -8.51 -1.09 -2.24
CA ILE A 153 -9.49 -0.32 -1.47
C ILE A 153 -10.84 -0.45 -2.15
N THR A 154 -11.85 -0.86 -1.39
CA THR A 154 -13.22 -1.00 -1.86
C THR A 154 -14.12 -0.06 -1.08
N ALA A 155 -14.86 0.77 -1.80
CA ALA A 155 -15.96 1.56 -1.28
C ALA A 155 -17.27 0.93 -1.80
N GLU A 156 -18.15 0.50 -0.89
CA GLU A 156 -19.44 -0.12 -1.27
C GLU A 156 -20.46 0.97 -1.64
N VAL A 157 -21.24 0.76 -2.70
CA VAL A 157 -22.23 1.75 -3.15
C VAL A 157 -23.27 2.00 -2.06
N GLY A 158 -23.53 3.28 -1.76
CA GLY A 158 -24.47 3.70 -0.71
C GLY A 158 -23.85 3.81 0.69
N THR A 159 -22.52 3.73 0.79
CA THR A 159 -21.78 4.14 1.99
C THR A 159 -21.15 5.53 1.80
N ASN A 160 -20.81 6.20 2.89
CA ASN A 160 -20.26 7.55 2.90
C ASN A 160 -18.76 7.64 2.57
N ALA A 161 -18.26 6.79 1.69
CA ALA A 161 -16.84 6.70 1.36
C ALA A 161 -16.42 7.66 0.25
N ILE A 162 -15.36 8.42 0.52
CA ILE A 162 -14.70 9.32 -0.44
C ILE A 162 -13.21 8.99 -0.48
N LEU A 163 -12.71 8.65 -1.67
CA LEU A 163 -11.30 8.39 -1.94
C LEU A 163 -10.80 9.40 -2.99
N VAL A 164 -9.68 10.06 -2.73
CA VAL A 164 -9.04 10.99 -3.67
C VAL A 164 -7.66 10.44 -3.98
N GLN A 165 -7.38 10.19 -5.26
CA GLN A 165 -6.15 9.58 -5.73
C GLN A 165 -5.47 10.48 -6.77
N TYR A 166 -4.15 10.62 -6.66
CA TYR A 166 -3.34 11.22 -7.72
C TYR A 166 -3.05 10.16 -8.78
N ALA A 167 -3.65 10.25 -9.97
CA ALA A 167 -3.46 9.25 -11.04
C ALA A 167 -2.24 9.54 -11.94
N GLY A 168 -1.46 10.58 -11.65
CA GLY A 168 -0.31 10.99 -12.44
C GLY A 168 -0.60 12.16 -13.39
N THR A 169 0.27 12.33 -14.37
CA THR A 169 0.16 13.37 -15.41
C THR A 169 -0.14 12.77 -16.77
N ILE A 170 -0.91 13.49 -17.58
CA ILE A 170 -1.11 13.12 -18.99
C ILE A 170 0.19 13.41 -19.76
N PRO A 171 0.79 12.43 -20.46
CA PRO A 171 2.11 12.61 -21.09
C PRO A 171 2.20 13.78 -22.10
N ASP A 172 1.12 14.06 -22.82
CA ASP A 172 1.13 15.06 -23.88
C ASP A 172 0.82 16.48 -23.39
N THR A 173 -0.03 16.61 -22.37
CA THR A 173 -0.53 17.91 -21.88
C THR A 173 0.06 18.30 -20.53
N ASN A 174 0.70 17.36 -19.82
CA ASN A 174 1.15 17.47 -18.44
C ASN A 174 0.03 17.83 -17.43
N GLU A 175 -1.24 17.72 -17.83
CA GLU A 175 -2.37 17.91 -16.93
C GLU A 175 -2.30 16.87 -15.80
N ILE A 176 -2.48 17.33 -14.57
CA ILE A 176 -2.57 16.47 -13.41
C ILE A 176 -3.96 15.85 -13.40
N VAL A 177 -3.99 14.54 -13.21
CA VAL A 177 -5.24 13.77 -13.10
C VAL A 177 -5.46 13.41 -11.64
N ILE A 178 -6.56 13.89 -11.07
CA ILE A 178 -7.07 13.45 -9.77
C ILE A 178 -8.30 12.60 -10.01
N GLU A 179 -8.29 11.36 -9.51
CA GLU A 179 -9.43 10.47 -9.51
C GLU A 179 -10.13 10.54 -8.16
N ILE A 180 -11.44 10.79 -8.18
CA ILE A 180 -12.28 10.87 -6.98
C ILE A 180 -13.30 9.75 -7.04
N THR A 181 -13.24 8.83 -6.08
CA THR A 181 -14.29 7.84 -5.85
C THR A 181 -15.20 8.34 -4.74
N ASP A 182 -16.47 8.62 -5.04
CA ASP A 182 -17.49 9.02 -4.08
C ASP A 182 -18.63 8.00 -4.15
N ALA A 183 -18.75 7.16 -3.12
CA ALA A 183 -19.69 6.05 -3.07
C ALA A 183 -21.16 6.46 -2.94
N ASP A 184 -21.42 7.72 -2.58
CA ASP A 184 -22.75 8.31 -2.48
C ASP A 184 -23.11 9.17 -3.71
N ALA A 185 -22.15 9.43 -4.61
CA ALA A 185 -22.38 10.24 -5.81
C ALA A 185 -23.11 9.47 -6.92
N PRO A 186 -23.84 10.17 -7.82
CA PRO A 186 -24.46 9.55 -9.00
C PRO A 186 -23.45 8.86 -9.92
N ASP A 187 -22.28 9.48 -10.09
CA ASP A 187 -21.12 8.91 -10.79
C ASP A 187 -20.08 8.53 -9.75
N ILE A 188 -19.90 7.23 -9.52
CA ILE A 188 -19.00 6.71 -8.47
C ILE A 188 -17.57 7.19 -8.67
N LEU A 189 -17.10 7.28 -9.92
CA LEU A 189 -15.75 7.73 -10.25
C LEU A 189 -15.81 9.02 -11.08
N THR A 190 -15.26 10.09 -10.54
CA THR A 190 -15.10 11.38 -11.21
C THR A 190 -13.62 11.67 -11.45
N ARG A 191 -13.29 12.23 -12.61
CA ARG A 191 -11.94 12.71 -12.93
C ARG A 191 -11.88 14.23 -12.90
N LYS A 192 -10.93 14.78 -12.16
CA LYS A 192 -10.60 16.20 -12.17
C LYS A 192 -9.24 16.41 -12.81
N LEU A 193 -9.22 17.22 -13.87
CA LEU A 193 -8.00 17.65 -14.54
C LEU A 193 -7.59 19.01 -13.98
N ILE A 194 -6.31 19.15 -13.66
CA ILE A 194 -5.70 20.40 -13.20
C ILE A 194 -4.59 20.77 -14.17
N TYR A 195 -4.66 21.98 -14.72
CA TYR A 195 -3.67 22.46 -15.69
C TYR A 195 -2.40 22.89 -14.96
N PRO A 196 -1.21 22.65 -15.55
CA PRO A 196 0.06 23.10 -14.95
C PRO A 196 0.11 24.60 -14.63
N THR A 197 -0.63 25.42 -15.38
CA THR A 197 -0.70 26.88 -15.18
C THR A 197 -1.51 27.29 -13.95
N GLU A 198 -2.28 26.37 -13.36
CA GLU A 198 -3.09 26.60 -12.15
C GLU A 198 -2.30 26.31 -10.86
N ILE A 199 -1.05 25.88 -10.97
CA ILE A 199 -0.20 25.44 -9.86
C ILE A 199 0.92 26.47 -9.64
N PRO A 200 1.23 26.87 -8.39
CA PRO A 200 0.59 26.48 -7.14
C PRO A 200 -0.86 26.97 -7.03
N GLY A 201 -1.74 26.18 -6.43
CA GLY A 201 -3.16 26.51 -6.32
C GLY A 201 -3.97 25.62 -5.38
N TYR A 202 -5.20 26.05 -5.09
CA TYR A 202 -6.16 25.33 -4.24
C TYR A 202 -7.36 24.88 -5.05
N PHE A 203 -7.73 23.61 -4.89
CA PHE A 203 -8.75 22.98 -5.71
C PHE A 203 -9.81 22.34 -4.82
N GLN A 204 -11.05 22.81 -4.94
CA GLN A 204 -12.19 22.16 -4.30
C GLN A 204 -12.42 20.78 -4.91
N MET A 205 -12.44 19.74 -4.07
CA MET A 205 -12.75 18.38 -4.52
C MET A 205 -14.26 18.08 -4.41
N PRO A 206 -14.81 17.27 -5.34
CA PRO A 206 -16.10 16.60 -5.14
C PRO A 206 -16.10 15.77 -3.85
N GLY A 207 -17.24 15.68 -3.16
CA GLY A 207 -17.34 15.04 -1.84
C GLY A 207 -16.87 15.92 -0.66
N GLY A 208 -16.17 17.02 -0.93
CA GLY A 208 -15.71 17.98 0.08
C GLY A 208 -14.19 18.02 0.24
N GLY A 209 -13.70 19.01 0.98
CA GLY A 209 -12.26 19.25 1.17
C GLY A 209 -11.59 20.00 0.03
N ILE A 210 -10.38 20.47 0.29
CA ILE A 210 -9.58 21.31 -0.60
C ILE A 210 -8.20 20.69 -0.71
N LEU A 211 -7.79 20.45 -1.94
CA LEU A 211 -6.44 20.03 -2.29
C LEU A 211 -5.62 21.28 -2.61
N GLY A 212 -4.65 21.62 -1.76
CA GLY A 212 -3.60 22.56 -2.10
C GLY A 212 -2.48 21.84 -2.83
N ILE A 213 -2.06 22.33 -3.99
CA ILE A 213 -0.92 21.78 -4.73
C ILE A 213 0.15 22.86 -4.79
N GLU A 214 1.35 22.56 -4.28
CA GLU A 214 2.50 23.46 -4.38
C GLU A 214 3.19 23.32 -5.74
N LYS A 215 3.52 22.08 -6.13
CA LYS A 215 4.23 21.77 -7.38
C LYS A 215 4.22 20.26 -7.68
N ILE A 216 4.68 19.91 -8.89
CA ILE A 216 5.13 18.57 -9.25
C ILE A 216 6.66 18.54 -9.24
N GLU A 217 7.26 17.59 -8.54
CA GLU A 217 8.71 17.29 -8.57
C GLU A 217 8.96 16.01 -9.38
N ILE A 218 10.09 15.90 -10.08
CA ILE A 218 10.49 14.63 -10.71
C ILE A 218 11.53 13.96 -9.83
N GLU A 219 11.21 12.79 -9.29
CA GLU A 219 12.12 11.96 -8.49
C GLU A 219 12.32 10.62 -9.18
N GLU A 220 13.56 10.31 -9.54
CA GLU A 220 13.92 9.05 -10.24
C GLU A 220 13.09 8.78 -11.52
N GLY A 221 12.60 9.86 -12.16
CA GLY A 221 11.75 9.78 -13.36
C GLY A 221 10.24 9.68 -13.08
N VAL A 222 9.83 9.69 -11.81
CA VAL A 222 8.44 9.66 -11.37
C VAL A 222 7.95 11.08 -11.03
N PRO A 223 6.79 11.53 -11.54
CA PRO A 223 6.23 12.83 -11.20
C PRO A 223 5.53 12.76 -9.83
N MET A 224 6.16 13.34 -8.82
CA MET A 224 5.68 13.41 -7.44
C MET A 224 4.86 14.68 -7.21
N LEU A 225 3.65 14.53 -6.71
CA LEU A 225 2.76 15.62 -6.32
C LEU A 225 3.07 16.09 -4.90
N LEU A 226 3.42 17.37 -4.74
CA LEU A 226 3.59 18.01 -3.43
C LEU A 226 2.30 18.77 -3.07
N TYR A 227 1.58 18.30 -2.05
CA TYR A 227 0.21 18.73 -1.76
C TYR A 227 -0.09 18.91 -0.27
N GLU A 228 -1.18 19.61 0.04
CA GLU A 228 -1.80 19.62 1.36
C GLU A 228 -3.31 19.34 1.22
N TRP A 229 -3.88 18.64 2.20
CA TRP A 229 -5.32 18.39 2.26
C TRP A 229 -5.95 19.19 3.40
N GLY A 230 -6.87 20.11 3.06
CA GLY A 230 -7.62 20.94 4.00
C GLY A 230 -9.11 20.62 3.97
N LYS A 231 -9.81 20.84 5.10
CA LYS A 231 -11.29 20.86 5.12
C LYS A 231 -11.86 22.24 4.78
N GLU A 232 -11.06 23.29 4.91
CA GLU A 232 -11.38 24.69 4.64
C GLU A 232 -10.24 25.36 3.85
N PRO A 233 -10.48 26.41 3.07
CA PRO A 233 -9.41 27.06 2.31
C PRO A 233 -8.44 27.72 3.30
N PRO A 234 -7.12 27.65 3.08
CA PRO A 234 -6.20 28.45 3.86
C PRO A 234 -6.51 29.94 3.67
N LEU A 235 -6.52 30.66 4.80
CA LEU A 235 -6.90 32.08 4.92
C LEU A 235 -5.89 33.05 4.30
#